data_AF-A0A7Y6XPK8-F1
#
_entry.id   AF-A0A7Y6XPK8-F1
#
_cell.length_a   1.000
_cell.length_b   1.000
_cell.length_c   1.000
_cell.angle_alpha   90.00
_cell.angle_beta   90.00
_cell.angle_gamma   90.00
#
_symmetry.space_group_name_H-M   'P 1'
#
loop_
_entity.id
_entity.type
_entity.pdbx_description
1 polymer ?
#
loop_
_entity_poly.entity_id
_entity_poly.type
_entity_poly.pdbx_seq_one_letter_code
_entity_poly.pdbx_strand_id
1 'polypeptide(L)'
;MAGGKETPRQKMIGMMYLVLTALLALQIKDTVLEKFVLIENGLEVSNSAFIDYNQQTLESIQKDVANQGDKDGDKAVQLAAQNIRAITLEIINKLEDIKLEVGKASTGGDTSKIYERSTLKKYEEPSNYLVNKGNAEALKKLLDEYPQRVNAQVSYLEKGSMNPEWMQSIAIDANDIKFYENNAEAKGEDYAHFNFYKAPLASVLAQLTFYKNQLLSKEAVALNKLRGLVGTAVSVSSAGVPDAGAVLAATTPSQEPIEETPNDNVSNTPTTRPSSGGGAASTEIKEDEYLDRQFAGIDYAQATVLSESNLVTAGLDFNAQAFLTLGNSSLEPEIRLNGNPIEVVNGRGIVNFKTSAQPSEYDANGIATKYFDVEIVAKDGTGSSITRTTRHEYLVAQPVIDVRSQSVEVLY
;
A
#
# COMPACT_ATOMS: atom_id res chain seq x y z
N MET A 1 58.43 -34.78 4.26
CA MET A 1 58.02 -36.15 3.85
C MET A 1 57.07 -36.02 2.68
N ALA A 2 57.38 -36.72 1.58
CA ALA A 2 56.55 -37.07 0.42
C ALA A 2 55.36 -36.16 0.03
N GLY A 3 55.66 -34.99 -0.53
CA GLY A 3 54.75 -34.31 -1.46
C GLY A 3 54.81 -34.99 -2.83
N GLY A 4 54.24 -36.19 -2.94
CA GLY A 4 54.13 -36.86 -4.24
C GLY A 4 53.35 -35.96 -5.20
N LYS A 5 53.94 -35.61 -6.35
CA LYS A 5 53.23 -34.86 -7.40
C LYS A 5 51.93 -35.60 -7.70
N GLU A 6 50.78 -34.99 -7.37
CA GLU A 6 49.48 -35.56 -7.66
C GLU A 6 49.42 -36.01 -9.12
N THR A 7 49.01 -37.26 -9.32
CA THR A 7 48.87 -37.80 -10.67
C THR A 7 47.83 -36.97 -11.43
N PRO A 8 47.94 -36.83 -12.76
CA PRO A 8 46.94 -36.09 -13.55
C PRO A 8 45.50 -36.53 -13.27
N ARG A 9 45.28 -37.82 -12.96
CA ARG A 9 43.99 -38.37 -12.52
C ARG A 9 43.54 -37.81 -11.16
N GLN A 10 44.41 -37.74 -10.17
CA GLN A 10 44.09 -37.15 -8.85
C GLN A 10 43.80 -35.67 -8.95
N LYS A 11 44.53 -34.93 -9.80
CA LYS A 11 44.22 -33.52 -10.09
C LYS A 11 42.85 -33.35 -10.74
N MET A 12 42.49 -34.21 -11.70
CA MET A 12 41.17 -34.17 -12.32
C MET A 12 40.05 -34.50 -11.31
N ILE A 13 40.27 -35.49 -10.43
CA ILE A 13 39.31 -35.85 -9.38
C ILE A 13 39.18 -34.73 -8.33
N GLY A 14 40.30 -34.14 -7.91
CA GLY A 14 40.33 -33.03 -6.96
C GLY A 14 39.64 -31.77 -7.52
N MET A 15 39.90 -31.43 -8.78
CA MET A 15 39.22 -30.32 -9.46
C MET A 15 37.72 -30.60 -9.61
N MET A 16 37.33 -31.83 -9.95
CA MET A 16 35.92 -32.22 -10.02
C MET A 16 35.23 -32.11 -8.65
N TYR A 17 35.88 -32.55 -7.56
CA TYR A 17 35.32 -32.44 -6.21
C TYR A 17 35.14 -30.98 -5.80
N LEU A 18 36.14 -30.12 -6.02
CA LEU A 18 36.04 -28.69 -5.75
C LEU A 18 34.90 -28.03 -6.54
N VAL A 19 34.75 -28.38 -7.82
CA VAL A 19 33.66 -27.88 -8.66
C VAL A 19 32.29 -28.37 -8.14
N LEU A 20 32.15 -29.64 -7.79
CA LEU A 20 30.90 -30.18 -7.25
C LEU A 20 30.54 -29.58 -5.88
N THR A 21 31.51 -29.42 -4.98
CA THR A 21 31.30 -28.76 -3.69
C THR A 21 30.92 -27.29 -3.87
N ALA A 22 31.54 -26.58 -4.81
CA ALA A 22 31.17 -25.21 -5.15
C ALA A 22 29.74 -25.14 -5.74
N LEU A 23 29.35 -26.07 -6.60
CA LEU A 23 28.00 -26.13 -7.17
C LEU A 23 26.92 -26.43 -6.11
N LEU A 24 27.20 -27.32 -5.14
CA LEU A 24 26.30 -27.54 -4.01
C LEU A 24 26.22 -26.32 -3.08
N ALA A 25 27.33 -25.61 -2.89
CA ALA A 25 27.36 -24.42 -2.05
C ALA A 25 26.67 -23.20 -2.68
N LEU A 26 26.64 -23.10 -4.01
CA LEU A 26 25.93 -22.04 -4.74
C LEU A 26 24.41 -22.24 -4.79
N GLN A 27 23.91 -23.40 -4.37
CA GLN A 27 22.47 -23.62 -4.29
C GLN A 27 21.86 -22.80 -3.15
N ILE A 28 20.82 -22.05 -3.49
CA ILE A 28 20.04 -21.32 -2.51
C ILE A 28 19.29 -22.33 -1.64
N LYS A 29 19.33 -22.12 -0.33
CA LYS A 29 18.66 -22.99 0.64
C LYS A 29 17.14 -22.92 0.44
N ASP A 30 16.48 -24.07 0.45
CA ASP A 30 15.01 -24.17 0.30
C ASP A 30 14.27 -23.28 1.30
N THR A 31 14.77 -23.15 2.53
CA THR A 31 14.18 -22.29 3.57
C THR A 31 14.13 -20.82 3.18
N VAL A 32 15.07 -20.34 2.36
CA VAL A 32 15.10 -18.95 1.88
C VAL A 32 14.00 -18.75 0.83
N LEU A 33 13.81 -19.73 -0.07
CA LEU A 33 12.75 -19.70 -1.09
C LEU A 33 11.36 -19.70 -0.44
N GLU A 34 11.17 -20.49 0.62
CA GLU A 34 9.92 -20.50 1.40
C GLU A 34 9.62 -19.15 2.06
N LYS A 35 10.63 -18.36 2.45
CA LYS A 35 10.41 -17.00 2.96
C LYS A 35 9.95 -16.04 1.88
N PHE A 36 10.44 -16.17 0.65
CA PHE A 36 9.93 -15.38 -0.47
C PHE A 36 8.46 -15.70 -0.76
N VAL A 37 8.07 -16.98 -0.75
CA VAL A 37 6.66 -17.38 -0.89
C VAL A 37 5.80 -16.83 0.25
N LEU A 38 6.31 -16.85 1.49
CA LEU A 38 5.61 -16.27 2.64
C LEU A 38 5.41 -14.75 2.48
N ILE A 39 6.44 -14.03 2.04
CA ILE A 39 6.37 -12.58 1.78
C ILE A 39 5.36 -12.30 0.67
N GLU A 40 5.41 -13.06 -0.43
CA GLU A 40 4.47 -12.95 -1.54
C GLU A 40 3.02 -13.12 -1.06
N ASN A 41 2.73 -14.15 -0.26
CA ASN A 41 1.39 -14.36 0.29
C ASN A 41 0.93 -13.19 1.17
N GLY A 42 1.84 -12.64 2.01
CA GLY A 42 1.54 -11.44 2.80
C GLY A 42 1.24 -10.22 1.93
N LEU A 43 1.97 -10.06 0.82
CA LEU A 43 1.71 -8.99 -0.15
C LEU A 43 0.39 -9.20 -0.90
N GLU A 44 -0.01 -10.44 -1.24
CA GLU A 44 -1.33 -10.69 -1.87
C GLU A 44 -2.48 -10.34 -0.92
N VAL A 45 -2.36 -10.65 0.39
CA VAL A 45 -3.34 -10.20 1.39
C VAL A 45 -3.41 -8.68 1.44
N SER A 46 -2.26 -8.00 1.46
CA SER A 46 -2.20 -6.53 1.41
C SER A 46 -2.80 -5.97 0.12
N ASN A 47 -2.58 -6.63 -1.02
CA ASN A 47 -3.14 -6.24 -2.31
C ASN A 47 -4.67 -6.35 -2.31
N SER A 48 -5.23 -7.43 -1.76
CA SER A 48 -6.69 -7.58 -1.62
C SER A 48 -7.27 -6.44 -0.79
N ALA A 49 -6.64 -6.10 0.34
CA ALA A 49 -7.09 -5.00 1.19
C ALA A 49 -7.06 -3.65 0.46
N PHE A 50 -6.01 -3.37 -0.34
CA PHE A 50 -5.98 -2.15 -1.14
C PHE A 50 -7.00 -2.15 -2.27
N ILE A 51 -7.28 -3.30 -2.90
CA ILE A 51 -8.33 -3.42 -3.92
C ILE A 51 -9.68 -3.02 -3.32
N ASP A 52 -10.03 -3.58 -2.15
CA ASP A 52 -11.29 -3.28 -1.47
C ASP A 52 -11.35 -1.81 -1.03
N TYR A 53 -10.26 -1.29 -0.47
CA TYR A 53 -10.17 0.11 -0.05
C TYR A 53 -10.32 1.09 -1.23
N ASN A 54 -9.65 0.83 -2.35
CA ASN A 54 -9.71 1.66 -3.56
C ASN A 54 -11.11 1.62 -4.17
N GLN A 55 -11.73 0.45 -4.20
CA GLN A 55 -13.12 0.26 -4.65
C GLN A 55 -14.10 1.05 -3.78
N GLN A 56 -14.00 0.95 -2.45
CA GLN A 56 -14.84 1.73 -1.52
C GLN A 56 -14.63 3.24 -1.69
N THR A 57 -13.39 3.68 -1.92
CA THR A 57 -13.07 5.10 -2.14
C THR A 57 -13.70 5.60 -3.44
N LEU A 58 -13.67 4.81 -4.51
CA LEU A 58 -14.35 5.14 -5.78
C LEU A 58 -15.86 5.25 -5.59
N GLU A 59 -16.48 4.30 -4.88
CA GLU A 59 -17.91 4.35 -4.58
C GLU A 59 -18.28 5.58 -3.72
N SER A 60 -17.42 5.96 -2.77
CA SER A 60 -17.60 7.19 -1.99
C SER A 60 -17.56 8.42 -2.90
N ILE A 61 -16.58 8.53 -3.80
CA ILE A 61 -16.50 9.64 -4.76
C ILE A 61 -17.78 9.72 -5.58
N GLN A 62 -18.28 8.59 -6.09
CA GLN A 62 -19.52 8.55 -6.87
C GLN A 62 -20.73 9.04 -6.07
N LYS A 63 -20.85 8.60 -4.81
CA LYS A 63 -21.92 9.05 -3.91
C LYS A 63 -21.81 10.55 -3.60
N ASP A 64 -20.62 11.04 -3.33
CA ASP A 64 -20.38 12.45 -3.00
C ASP A 64 -20.71 13.36 -4.19
N VAL A 65 -20.37 12.94 -5.42
CA VAL A 65 -20.69 13.68 -6.65
C VAL A 65 -22.21 13.73 -6.89
N ALA A 66 -22.90 12.61 -6.70
CA ALA A 66 -24.37 12.56 -6.80
C ALA A 66 -25.03 13.47 -5.75
N ASN A 67 -24.53 13.45 -4.51
CA ASN A 67 -25.02 14.30 -3.42
C ASN A 67 -24.77 15.79 -3.67
N GLN A 68 -23.71 16.15 -4.39
CA GLN A 68 -23.39 17.53 -4.78
C GLN A 68 -24.25 18.06 -5.94
N GLY A 69 -25.18 17.25 -6.45
CA GLY A 69 -26.07 17.63 -7.53
C GLY A 69 -25.41 17.54 -8.91
N ASP A 70 -24.45 16.62 -9.08
CA ASP A 70 -23.94 16.23 -10.40
C ASP A 70 -23.34 17.40 -11.21
N LYS A 71 -22.65 18.32 -10.52
CA LYS A 71 -21.96 19.45 -11.14
C LYS A 71 -20.88 18.95 -12.10
N ASP A 72 -20.67 19.68 -13.20
CA ASP A 72 -19.74 19.25 -14.25
C ASP A 72 -18.30 19.05 -13.76
N GLY A 73 -17.84 19.87 -12.82
CA GLY A 73 -16.53 19.71 -12.18
C GLY A 73 -16.42 18.47 -11.31
N ASP A 74 -17.46 18.16 -10.55
CA ASP A 74 -17.52 16.95 -9.71
C ASP A 74 -17.58 15.68 -10.55
N LYS A 75 -18.29 15.72 -11.68
CA LYS A 75 -18.26 14.65 -12.69
C LYS A 75 -16.88 14.49 -13.34
N ALA A 76 -16.13 15.58 -13.53
CA ALA A 76 -14.76 15.49 -14.01
C ALA A 76 -13.85 14.78 -12.99
N VAL A 77 -14.03 15.06 -11.70
CA VAL A 77 -13.32 14.36 -10.61
C VAL A 77 -13.69 12.87 -10.60
N GLN A 78 -14.97 12.53 -10.74
CA GLN A 78 -15.42 11.14 -10.83
C GLN A 78 -14.77 10.40 -12.00
N LEU A 79 -14.76 11.02 -13.18
CA LEU A 79 -14.18 10.42 -14.37
C LEU A 79 -12.67 10.25 -14.24
N ALA A 80 -11.97 11.23 -13.69
CA ALA A 80 -10.54 11.12 -13.40
C ALA A 80 -10.25 9.95 -12.45
N ALA A 81 -11.09 9.74 -11.43
CA ALA A 81 -10.96 8.62 -10.50
C ALA A 81 -11.17 7.27 -11.20
N GLN A 82 -12.18 7.17 -12.07
CA GLN A 82 -12.43 5.97 -12.89
C GLN A 82 -11.27 5.68 -13.86
N ASN A 83 -10.70 6.71 -14.48
CA ASN A 83 -9.54 6.57 -15.35
C ASN A 83 -8.31 6.09 -14.59
N ILE A 84 -8.04 6.61 -13.38
CA ILE A 84 -6.94 6.13 -12.53
C ILE A 84 -7.11 4.63 -12.22
N ARG A 85 -8.34 4.19 -11.91
CA ARG A 85 -8.63 2.77 -11.70
C ARG A 85 -8.34 1.94 -12.94
N ALA A 86 -8.79 2.40 -14.11
CA ALA A 86 -8.58 1.72 -15.38
C ALA A 86 -7.08 1.59 -15.71
N ILE A 87 -6.32 2.68 -15.57
CA ILE A 87 -4.85 2.69 -15.76
C ILE A 87 -4.18 1.70 -14.80
N THR A 88 -4.61 1.66 -13.53
CA THR A 88 -4.03 0.76 -12.53
C THR A 88 -4.30 -0.70 -12.88
N LEU A 89 -5.54 -1.03 -13.26
CA LEU A 89 -5.93 -2.39 -13.65
C LEU A 89 -5.21 -2.88 -14.90
N GLU A 90 -5.00 -2.03 -15.90
CA GLU A 90 -4.23 -2.36 -17.09
C GLU A 90 -2.83 -2.89 -16.74
N ILE A 91 -2.10 -2.17 -15.88
CA ILE A 91 -0.74 -2.53 -15.50
C ILE A 91 -0.72 -3.74 -14.56
N ILE A 92 -1.67 -3.84 -13.63
CA ILE A 92 -1.80 -5.02 -12.77
C ILE A 92 -2.07 -6.28 -13.59
N ASN A 93 -2.97 -6.23 -14.57
CA ASN A 93 -3.23 -7.37 -15.46
C ASN A 93 -1.96 -7.76 -16.22
N LYS A 94 -1.18 -6.77 -16.68
CA LYS A 94 0.10 -7.05 -17.35
C LYS A 94 1.14 -7.70 -16.41
N LEU A 95 1.18 -7.30 -15.14
CA LEU A 95 2.02 -7.92 -14.12
C LEU A 95 1.60 -9.37 -13.85
N GLU A 96 0.30 -9.64 -13.72
CA GLU A 96 -0.23 -11.00 -13.54
C GLU A 96 0.07 -11.90 -14.75
N ASP A 97 -0.05 -11.36 -15.98
CA ASP A 97 0.34 -12.07 -17.20
C ASP A 97 1.84 -12.42 -17.19
N ILE A 98 2.70 -11.46 -16.83
CA ILE A 98 4.15 -11.69 -16.73
C ILE A 98 4.45 -12.75 -15.67
N LYS A 99 3.80 -12.67 -14.51
CA LYS A 99 3.93 -13.62 -13.39
C LYS A 99 3.53 -15.04 -13.82
N LEU A 100 2.42 -15.16 -14.55
CA LEU A 100 1.95 -16.44 -15.08
C LEU A 100 2.90 -17.01 -16.13
N GLU A 101 3.34 -16.20 -17.09
CA GLU A 101 4.18 -16.65 -18.21
C GLU A 101 5.61 -17.01 -17.74
N VAL A 102 6.19 -16.28 -16.79
CA VAL A 102 7.48 -16.65 -16.19
C VAL A 102 7.36 -17.93 -15.37
N GLY A 103 6.23 -18.12 -14.67
CA GLY A 103 5.91 -19.37 -13.98
C GLY A 103 5.81 -20.55 -14.94
N LYS A 104 5.04 -20.42 -16.03
CA LYS A 104 4.92 -21.45 -17.08
C LYS A 104 6.26 -21.77 -17.74
N ALA A 105 7.06 -20.75 -18.06
CA ALA A 105 8.40 -20.94 -18.62
C ALA A 105 9.27 -21.78 -17.68
N SER A 106 9.12 -21.58 -16.37
CA SER A 106 9.88 -22.31 -15.34
C SER A 106 9.36 -23.72 -15.09
N THR A 107 8.09 -24.03 -15.36
CA THR A 107 7.51 -25.37 -15.13
C THR A 107 7.40 -26.23 -16.38
N GLY A 108 7.71 -25.68 -17.57
CA GLY A 108 7.43 -26.36 -18.84
C GLY A 108 5.95 -26.37 -19.21
N GLY A 109 5.18 -25.38 -18.71
CA GLY A 109 3.77 -25.17 -19.03
C GLY A 109 2.77 -25.67 -17.99
N ASP A 110 3.23 -26.38 -16.96
CA ASP A 110 2.37 -26.87 -15.87
C ASP A 110 2.25 -25.84 -14.75
N THR A 111 1.13 -25.12 -14.68
CA THR A 111 0.93 -24.04 -13.69
C THR A 111 0.81 -24.54 -12.25
N SER A 112 0.42 -25.80 -12.03
CA SER A 112 0.29 -26.37 -10.69
C SER A 112 1.64 -26.52 -9.97
N LYS A 113 2.74 -26.56 -10.74
CA LYS A 113 4.09 -26.79 -10.24
C LYS A 113 4.90 -25.52 -9.97
N ILE A 114 4.30 -24.34 -10.14
CA ILE A 114 5.00 -23.05 -10.01
C ILE A 114 5.62 -22.91 -8.60
N TYR A 115 4.86 -23.30 -7.58
CA TYR A 115 5.27 -23.18 -6.17
C TYR A 115 5.96 -24.43 -5.61
N GLU A 116 6.38 -25.38 -6.46
CA GLU A 116 7.24 -26.48 -6.01
C GLU A 116 8.66 -25.97 -5.74
N ARG A 117 9.31 -26.47 -4.68
CA ARG A 117 10.70 -26.12 -4.34
C ARG A 117 11.67 -26.31 -5.52
N SER A 118 11.45 -27.36 -6.31
CA SER A 118 12.22 -27.68 -7.52
C SER A 118 12.14 -26.59 -8.59
N THR A 119 10.99 -25.94 -8.71
CA THR A 119 10.72 -24.87 -9.69
C THR A 119 11.15 -23.51 -9.14
N LEU A 120 10.83 -23.21 -7.88
CA LEU A 120 11.10 -21.92 -7.24
C LEU A 120 12.58 -21.52 -7.20
N LYS A 121 13.49 -22.51 -7.23
CA LYS A 121 14.95 -22.31 -7.28
C LYS A 121 15.49 -22.03 -8.68
N LYS A 122 14.68 -22.21 -9.73
CA LYS A 122 15.10 -21.95 -11.11
C LYS A 122 15.33 -20.46 -11.31
N TYR A 123 16.40 -20.14 -12.02
CA TYR A 123 16.79 -18.76 -12.31
C TYR A 123 17.09 -18.53 -13.80
N GLU A 124 17.38 -19.59 -14.56
CA GLU A 124 17.65 -19.49 -16.00
C GLU A 124 16.39 -19.13 -16.80
N GLU A 125 15.27 -19.83 -16.55
CA GLU A 125 14.01 -19.56 -17.24
C GLU A 125 13.46 -18.15 -16.93
N PRO A 126 13.42 -17.68 -15.66
CA PRO A 126 13.11 -16.29 -15.36
C PRO A 126 14.04 -15.27 -16.02
N SER A 127 15.35 -15.49 -15.96
CA SER A 127 16.34 -14.59 -16.58
C SER A 127 16.13 -14.49 -18.09
N ASN A 128 15.91 -15.62 -18.75
CA ASN A 128 15.68 -15.64 -20.19
C ASN A 128 14.36 -14.95 -20.57
N TYR A 129 13.31 -15.16 -19.78
CA TYR A 129 12.02 -14.55 -20.05
C TYR A 129 12.02 -13.03 -19.80
N LEU A 130 12.57 -12.58 -18.67
CA LEU A 130 12.51 -11.18 -18.26
C LEU A 130 13.63 -10.35 -18.91
N VAL A 131 14.86 -10.83 -18.86
CA VAL A 131 16.04 -10.06 -19.28
C VAL A 131 16.34 -10.31 -20.77
N ASN A 132 16.64 -11.54 -21.17
CA ASN A 132 17.11 -11.80 -22.54
C ASN A 132 16.05 -11.52 -23.62
N LYS A 133 14.75 -11.66 -23.29
CA LYS A 133 13.64 -11.36 -24.20
C LYS A 133 13.14 -9.91 -24.10
N GLY A 134 13.67 -9.08 -23.22
CA GLY A 134 13.31 -7.67 -23.11
C GLY A 134 11.99 -7.38 -22.37
N ASN A 135 11.41 -8.37 -21.67
CA ASN A 135 10.12 -8.18 -20.99
C ASN A 135 10.24 -7.33 -19.72
N ALA A 136 11.40 -7.33 -19.07
CA ALA A 136 11.68 -6.48 -17.92
C ALA A 136 11.76 -5.01 -18.32
N GLU A 137 12.35 -4.68 -19.47
CA GLU A 137 12.41 -3.32 -20.01
C GLU A 137 11.01 -2.82 -20.40
N ALA A 138 10.19 -3.70 -21.00
CA ALA A 138 8.79 -3.40 -21.28
C ALA A 138 8.01 -3.14 -19.99
N LEU A 139 8.23 -3.94 -18.94
CA LEU A 139 7.64 -3.73 -17.63
C LEU A 139 8.11 -2.41 -17.01
N LYS A 140 9.41 -2.12 -17.07
CA LYS A 140 10.01 -0.87 -16.57
C LYS A 140 9.29 0.34 -17.15
N LYS A 141 9.11 0.35 -18.47
CA LYS A 141 8.42 1.42 -19.18
C LYS A 141 6.99 1.63 -18.65
N LEU A 142 6.22 0.56 -18.47
CA LEU A 142 4.86 0.64 -17.92
C LEU A 142 4.86 1.22 -16.49
N LEU A 143 5.79 0.76 -15.65
CA LEU A 143 5.93 1.22 -14.27
C LEU A 143 6.37 2.69 -14.17
N ASP A 144 7.24 3.15 -15.07
CA ASP A 144 7.69 4.55 -15.17
C ASP A 144 6.58 5.48 -15.70
N GLU A 145 5.74 4.98 -16.62
CA GLU A 145 4.62 5.73 -17.20
C GLU A 145 3.45 5.89 -16.22
N TYR A 146 3.27 4.97 -15.29
CA TYR A 146 2.12 4.96 -14.38
C TYR A 146 1.95 6.28 -13.59
N PRO A 147 2.97 6.79 -12.85
CA PRO A 147 2.82 8.05 -12.13
C PRO A 147 2.49 9.22 -13.07
N GLN A 148 3.04 9.22 -14.28
CA GLN A 148 2.80 10.28 -15.28
C GLN A 148 1.35 10.27 -15.76
N ARG A 149 0.83 9.09 -16.14
CA ARG A 149 -0.55 8.91 -16.61
C ARG A 149 -1.57 9.32 -15.54
N VAL A 150 -1.36 8.90 -14.30
CA VAL A 150 -2.24 9.26 -13.17
C VAL A 150 -2.12 10.74 -12.82
N ASN A 151 -0.90 11.31 -12.80
CA ASN A 151 -0.73 12.73 -12.52
C ASN A 151 -1.36 13.62 -13.60
N ALA A 152 -1.42 13.17 -14.86
CA ALA A 152 -2.15 13.87 -15.91
C ALA A 152 -3.66 13.97 -15.61
N GLN A 153 -4.27 12.91 -15.06
CA GLN A 153 -5.68 12.92 -14.63
C GLN A 153 -5.91 13.93 -13.50
N VAL A 154 -5.02 13.95 -12.50
CA VAL A 154 -5.12 14.87 -11.36
C VAL A 154 -4.87 16.33 -11.78
N SER A 155 -3.84 16.57 -12.58
CA SER A 155 -3.44 17.92 -12.99
C SER A 155 -4.46 18.56 -13.94
N TYR A 156 -5.20 17.74 -14.71
CA TYR A 156 -6.29 18.23 -15.55
C TYR A 156 -7.40 18.93 -14.75
N LEU A 157 -7.57 18.60 -13.47
CA LEU A 157 -8.59 19.22 -12.62
C LEU A 157 -8.22 20.64 -12.16
N GLU A 158 -7.02 21.14 -12.49
CA GLU A 158 -6.51 22.48 -12.15
C GLU A 158 -6.51 22.79 -10.64
N LYS A 159 -6.58 21.76 -9.79
CA LYS A 159 -6.50 21.83 -8.31
C LYS A 159 -5.19 21.23 -7.78
N GLY A 160 -4.11 21.39 -8.56
CA GLY A 160 -2.77 20.92 -8.24
C GLY A 160 -2.43 19.55 -8.82
N SER A 161 -1.25 19.05 -8.48
CA SER A 161 -0.66 17.80 -8.99
C SER A 161 -0.30 16.85 -7.85
N MET A 162 0.12 15.64 -8.19
CA MET A 162 0.77 14.75 -7.21
C MET A 162 2.12 15.33 -6.78
N ASN A 163 2.56 15.00 -5.57
CA ASN A 163 3.82 15.50 -5.04
C ASN A 163 5.03 14.77 -5.67
N PRO A 164 6.25 15.34 -5.61
CA PRO A 164 7.43 14.73 -6.22
C PRO A 164 7.78 13.33 -5.69
N GLU A 165 7.52 13.05 -4.41
CA GLU A 165 7.75 11.71 -3.82
C GLU A 165 6.82 10.66 -4.43
N TRP A 166 5.55 11.00 -4.64
CA TRP A 166 4.58 10.14 -5.28
C TRP A 166 4.90 9.92 -6.76
N MET A 167 5.54 10.90 -7.42
CA MET A 167 6.00 10.80 -8.81
C MET A 167 7.24 9.92 -8.99
N GLN A 168 7.89 9.46 -7.92
CA GLN A 168 9.00 8.51 -8.03
C GLN A 168 8.56 7.21 -8.70
N SER A 169 9.44 6.67 -9.54
CA SER A 169 9.18 5.45 -10.27
C SER A 169 8.99 4.25 -9.34
N ILE A 170 8.13 3.32 -9.76
CA ILE A 170 7.96 2.02 -9.12
C ILE A 170 9.08 1.06 -9.57
N ALA A 171 9.67 1.30 -10.74
CA ALA A 171 10.78 0.53 -11.27
C ALA A 171 12.11 1.01 -10.66
N ILE A 172 12.35 0.56 -9.42
CA ILE A 172 13.52 0.91 -8.62
C ILE A 172 14.77 0.20 -9.14
N ASP A 173 15.88 0.93 -9.21
CA ASP A 173 17.22 0.37 -9.49
C ASP A 173 18.16 0.46 -8.26
N ALA A 174 19.39 -0.02 -8.40
CA ALA A 174 20.37 0.02 -7.33
C ALA A 174 20.73 1.44 -6.86
N ASN A 175 20.63 2.45 -7.73
CA ASN A 175 20.96 3.84 -7.39
C ASN A 175 19.92 4.47 -6.48
N ASP A 176 18.68 4.01 -6.57
CA ASP A 176 17.56 4.47 -5.73
C ASP A 176 17.59 3.87 -4.31
N ILE A 177 18.43 2.86 -4.06
CA ILE A 177 18.44 2.10 -2.81
C ILE A 177 19.74 2.38 -2.05
N LYS A 178 19.61 3.01 -0.88
CA LYS A 178 20.75 3.35 0.01
C LYS A 178 21.64 2.15 0.35
N PHE A 179 21.07 0.95 0.46
CA PHE A 179 21.85 -0.26 0.73
C PHE A 179 22.96 -0.52 -0.30
N TYR A 180 22.74 -0.15 -1.57
CA TYR A 180 23.71 -0.33 -2.65
C TYR A 180 24.63 0.88 -2.84
N GLU A 181 24.63 1.84 -1.91
CA GLU A 181 25.44 3.06 -2.02
C GLU A 181 26.94 2.75 -2.26
N ASN A 182 27.45 1.69 -1.63
CA ASN A 182 28.83 1.24 -1.71
C ASN A 182 29.06 0.04 -2.66
N ASN A 183 28.07 -0.34 -3.47
CA ASN A 183 28.17 -1.46 -4.41
C ASN A 183 28.23 -0.94 -5.85
N ALA A 184 29.46 -0.76 -6.36
CA ALA A 184 29.68 -0.26 -7.72
C ALA A 184 29.22 -1.23 -8.82
N GLU A 185 29.22 -2.53 -8.54
CA GLU A 185 28.73 -3.56 -9.49
C GLU A 185 27.23 -3.43 -9.65
N ALA A 186 26.47 -3.48 -8.54
CA ALA A 186 25.02 -3.34 -8.57
C ALA A 186 24.56 -2.00 -9.18
N LYS A 187 25.27 -0.91 -8.88
CA LYS A 187 24.97 0.42 -9.45
C LYS A 187 25.22 0.52 -10.96
N GLY A 188 26.08 -0.35 -11.51
CA GLY A 188 26.37 -0.41 -12.93
C GLY A 188 25.39 -1.27 -13.73
N GLU A 189 24.53 -2.04 -13.06
CA GLU A 189 23.51 -2.86 -13.70
C GLU A 189 22.30 -2.04 -14.12
N ASP A 190 21.70 -2.41 -15.26
CA ASP A 190 20.39 -1.88 -15.64
C ASP A 190 19.26 -2.49 -14.80
N TYR A 191 18.07 -1.91 -14.92
CA TYR A 191 16.88 -2.36 -14.18
C TYR A 191 16.61 -3.87 -14.33
N ALA A 192 16.76 -4.41 -15.54
CA ALA A 192 16.42 -5.79 -15.84
C ALA A 192 17.43 -6.76 -15.19
N HIS A 193 18.72 -6.44 -15.31
CA HIS A 193 19.79 -7.23 -14.71
C HIS A 193 19.71 -7.19 -13.20
N PHE A 194 19.61 -5.99 -12.63
CA PHE A 194 19.57 -5.79 -11.19
C PHE A 194 18.40 -6.53 -10.52
N ASN A 195 17.21 -6.48 -11.11
CA ASN A 195 16.01 -7.06 -10.49
C ASN A 195 15.79 -8.55 -10.83
N PHE A 196 16.24 -9.01 -12.00
CA PHE A 196 15.78 -10.31 -12.54
C PHE A 196 16.87 -11.22 -13.09
N TYR A 197 18.10 -10.74 -13.31
CA TYR A 197 19.15 -11.60 -13.84
C TYR A 197 19.70 -12.53 -12.77
N LYS A 198 19.62 -13.84 -13.06
CA LYS A 198 19.94 -14.94 -12.14
C LYS A 198 19.18 -14.87 -10.80
N ALA A 199 18.06 -14.17 -10.77
CA ALA A 199 17.14 -14.16 -9.66
C ALA A 199 16.31 -15.46 -9.65
N PRO A 200 16.18 -16.15 -8.51
CA PRO A 200 15.30 -17.32 -8.40
C PRO A 200 13.85 -16.94 -8.64
N LEU A 201 13.08 -17.85 -9.25
CA LEU A 201 11.66 -17.65 -9.52
C LEU A 201 10.89 -17.17 -8.27
N ALA A 202 11.16 -17.73 -7.09
CA ALA A 202 10.51 -17.27 -5.85
C ALA A 202 10.68 -15.76 -5.60
N SER A 203 11.88 -15.23 -5.80
CA SER A 203 12.16 -13.79 -5.62
C SER A 203 11.51 -12.95 -6.72
N VAL A 204 11.48 -13.46 -7.95
CA VAL A 204 10.84 -12.79 -9.09
C VAL A 204 9.32 -12.67 -8.87
N LEU A 205 8.65 -13.74 -8.44
CA LEU A 205 7.22 -13.72 -8.15
C LEU A 205 6.89 -12.74 -7.02
N ALA A 206 7.66 -12.76 -5.93
CA ALA A 206 7.51 -11.82 -4.83
C ALA A 206 7.72 -10.36 -5.28
N GLN A 207 8.71 -10.09 -6.13
CA GLN A 207 8.98 -8.75 -6.67
C GLN A 207 7.84 -8.24 -7.55
N LEU A 208 7.27 -9.09 -8.41
CA LEU A 208 6.11 -8.73 -9.24
C LEU A 208 4.88 -8.42 -8.38
N THR A 209 4.62 -9.23 -7.35
CA THR A 209 3.54 -8.96 -6.37
C THR A 209 3.80 -7.68 -5.57
N PHE A 210 5.05 -7.36 -5.26
CA PHE A 210 5.42 -6.09 -4.63
C PHE A 210 5.13 -4.89 -5.54
N TYR A 211 5.39 -4.96 -6.84
CA TYR A 211 5.00 -3.88 -7.76
C TYR A 211 3.49 -3.66 -7.84
N LYS A 212 2.70 -4.75 -7.83
CA LYS A 212 1.24 -4.68 -7.71
C LYS A 212 0.81 -3.94 -6.44
N ASN A 213 1.46 -4.21 -5.31
CA ASN A 213 1.23 -3.51 -4.05
C ASN A 213 1.49 -2.00 -4.15
N GLN A 214 2.65 -1.63 -4.72
CA GLN A 214 3.04 -0.23 -4.90
C GLN A 214 2.06 0.53 -5.83
N LEU A 215 1.57 -0.12 -6.90
CA LEU A 215 0.54 0.43 -7.78
C LEU A 215 -0.76 0.71 -7.02
N LEU A 216 -1.27 -0.29 -6.29
CA LEU A 216 -2.51 -0.18 -5.51
C LEU A 216 -2.41 0.85 -4.38
N SER A 217 -1.25 0.94 -3.73
CA SER A 217 -0.98 1.96 -2.72
C SER A 217 -0.95 3.37 -3.33
N LYS A 218 -0.27 3.56 -4.46
CA LYS A 218 -0.25 4.86 -5.17
C LYS A 218 -1.64 5.25 -5.67
N GLU A 219 -2.43 4.29 -6.16
CA GLU A 219 -3.84 4.48 -6.52
C GLU A 219 -4.64 5.01 -5.32
N ALA A 220 -4.51 4.37 -4.15
CA ALA A 220 -5.20 4.78 -2.92
C ALA A 220 -4.93 6.26 -2.57
N VAL A 221 -3.68 6.69 -2.67
CA VAL A 221 -3.30 8.09 -2.40
C VAL A 221 -3.92 9.04 -3.42
N ALA A 222 -3.90 8.69 -4.71
CA ALA A 222 -4.48 9.51 -5.76
C ALA A 222 -6.01 9.61 -5.63
N LEU A 223 -6.70 8.51 -5.35
CA LEU A 223 -8.15 8.49 -5.13
C LEU A 223 -8.56 9.31 -3.91
N ASN A 224 -7.81 9.23 -2.80
CA ASN A 224 -8.08 10.06 -1.63
C ASN A 224 -7.92 11.55 -1.93
N LYS A 225 -6.92 11.92 -2.75
CA LYS A 225 -6.78 13.30 -3.22
C LYS A 225 -8.00 13.73 -4.03
N LEU A 226 -8.44 12.91 -4.99
CA LEU A 226 -9.63 13.20 -5.80
C LEU A 226 -10.90 13.31 -4.97
N ARG A 227 -11.10 12.44 -3.98
CA ARG A 227 -12.23 12.53 -3.05
C ARG A 227 -12.27 13.87 -2.33
N GLY A 228 -11.11 14.42 -1.96
CA GLY A 228 -11.02 15.77 -1.36
C GLY A 228 -11.42 16.92 -2.30
N LEU A 229 -11.36 16.70 -3.61
CA LEU A 229 -11.71 17.70 -4.63
C LEU A 229 -13.21 17.74 -4.95
N VAL A 230 -13.96 16.69 -4.61
CA VAL A 230 -15.43 16.69 -4.78
C VAL A 230 -16.05 17.79 -3.92
N GLY A 231 -16.92 18.59 -4.52
CA GLY A 231 -17.55 19.76 -3.91
C GLY A 231 -16.65 20.99 -3.86
N THR A 232 -15.37 20.89 -4.24
CA THR A 232 -14.55 22.08 -4.52
C THR A 232 -14.98 22.62 -5.88
N ALA A 233 -14.96 23.95 -6.08
CA ALA A 233 -15.31 24.58 -7.35
C ALA A 233 -14.29 24.24 -8.46
N VAL A 234 -14.28 22.99 -8.89
CA VAL A 234 -13.59 22.47 -10.08
C VAL A 234 -14.36 23.00 -11.29
N SER A 235 -13.68 23.79 -12.11
CA SER A 235 -14.29 24.48 -13.26
C SER A 235 -14.12 23.74 -14.58
N VAL A 236 -13.39 22.61 -14.59
CA VAL A 236 -13.12 21.86 -15.80
C VAL A 236 -14.26 20.92 -16.17
N SER A 237 -14.48 20.73 -17.47
CA SER A 237 -15.50 19.83 -17.99
C SER A 237 -15.01 18.38 -17.96
N SER A 238 -15.93 17.45 -17.65
CA SER A 238 -15.70 16.01 -17.76
C SER A 238 -15.33 15.57 -19.19
N ALA A 239 -15.78 16.29 -20.22
CA ALA A 239 -15.52 15.92 -21.62
C ALA A 239 -14.05 16.08 -22.07
N GLY A 240 -13.24 16.86 -21.35
CA GLY A 240 -11.83 17.06 -21.67
C GLY A 240 -10.86 16.25 -20.81
N VAL A 241 -11.36 15.46 -19.84
CA VAL A 241 -10.51 14.58 -19.02
C VAL A 241 -9.76 13.64 -19.98
N PRO A 242 -8.41 13.55 -19.89
CA PRO A 242 -7.65 12.71 -20.80
C PRO A 242 -8.13 11.26 -20.73
N ASP A 243 -8.42 10.65 -21.88
CA ASP A 243 -8.79 9.24 -21.95
C ASP A 243 -7.69 8.38 -21.29
N ALA A 244 -8.09 7.31 -20.61
CA ALA A 244 -7.18 6.39 -19.93
C ALA A 244 -6.16 5.77 -20.91
N GLY A 245 -6.43 5.80 -22.22
CA GLY A 245 -5.59 5.24 -23.28
C GLY A 245 -6.01 3.79 -23.56
N ALA A 246 -6.77 3.62 -24.64
CA ALA A 246 -7.06 2.37 -25.37
C ALA A 246 -7.43 1.10 -24.55
N VAL A 247 -8.74 0.99 -24.28
CA VAL A 247 -9.58 -0.23 -24.25
C VAL A 247 -9.19 -1.36 -23.27
N LEU A 248 -10.02 -1.55 -22.23
CA LEU A 248 -10.75 -2.81 -22.05
C LEU A 248 -12.13 -2.49 -21.46
N ALA A 249 -13.15 -2.95 -22.18
CA ALA A 249 -14.54 -2.91 -21.78
C ALA A 249 -14.74 -3.59 -20.42
N ALA A 250 -15.66 -3.03 -19.64
CA ALA A 250 -16.12 -3.56 -18.37
C ALA A 250 -16.42 -5.07 -18.45
N THR A 251 -15.66 -5.85 -17.70
CA THR A 251 -16.13 -7.15 -17.20
C THR A 251 -16.35 -7.00 -15.70
N THR A 252 -17.59 -6.74 -15.35
CA THR A 252 -18.13 -7.02 -14.02
C THR A 252 -17.91 -8.51 -13.74
N PRO A 253 -17.24 -8.90 -12.63
CA PRO A 253 -17.28 -10.29 -12.22
C PRO A 253 -18.71 -10.62 -11.77
N SER A 254 -19.35 -11.52 -12.51
CA SER A 254 -20.60 -12.16 -12.16
C SER A 254 -20.45 -12.82 -10.78
N GLN A 255 -21.27 -12.41 -9.81
CA GLN A 255 -21.51 -13.17 -8.60
C GLN A 255 -22.18 -14.49 -8.99
N GLU A 256 -21.52 -15.62 -8.74
CA GLU A 256 -22.21 -16.90 -8.64
C GLU A 256 -23.05 -16.90 -7.34
N PRO A 257 -24.32 -17.32 -7.38
CA PRO A 257 -25.15 -17.42 -6.18
C PRO A 257 -24.63 -18.55 -5.29
N ILE A 258 -24.35 -18.25 -4.02
CA ILE A 258 -24.15 -19.27 -3.00
C ILE A 258 -25.55 -19.75 -2.58
N GLU A 259 -25.86 -21.02 -2.84
CA GLU A 259 -27.06 -21.71 -2.35
C GLU A 259 -27.04 -21.81 -0.82
N GLU A 260 -28.11 -21.35 -0.18
CA GLU A 260 -28.40 -21.60 1.23
C GLU A 260 -28.79 -23.07 1.43
N THR A 261 -28.02 -23.83 2.21
CA THR A 261 -28.51 -25.05 2.83
C THR A 261 -29.05 -24.73 4.23
N PRO A 262 -30.28 -25.13 4.58
CA PRO A 262 -30.81 -24.93 5.92
C PRO A 262 -30.18 -25.96 6.86
N ASN A 263 -29.75 -25.54 8.03
CA ASN A 263 -29.55 -26.50 9.12
C ASN A 263 -29.99 -25.92 10.45
N ASP A 264 -31.13 -26.43 10.90
CA ASP A 264 -31.59 -26.41 12.26
C ASP A 264 -30.54 -27.00 13.20
N ASN A 265 -30.12 -26.25 14.22
CA ASN A 265 -30.16 -26.79 15.57
C ASN A 265 -30.06 -25.71 16.65
N VAL A 266 -30.95 -25.86 17.62
CA VAL A 266 -31.17 -24.98 18.76
C VAL A 266 -30.29 -25.44 19.93
N SER A 267 -29.91 -24.46 20.76
CA SER A 267 -29.53 -24.58 22.19
C SER A 267 -28.13 -25.08 22.55
N ASN A 268 -27.29 -24.17 23.06
CA ASN A 268 -26.99 -24.08 24.50
C ASN A 268 -25.93 -23.01 24.76
N THR A 269 -26.34 -21.91 25.40
CA THR A 269 -25.44 -20.96 26.07
C THR A 269 -24.88 -21.56 27.36
N PRO A 270 -23.57 -21.35 27.62
CA PRO A 270 -23.10 -21.11 28.98
C PRO A 270 -22.63 -19.66 29.12
N THR A 271 -23.30 -18.98 30.04
CA THR A 271 -22.93 -17.67 30.57
C THR A 271 -21.60 -17.77 31.31
N THR A 272 -20.57 -17.06 30.86
CA THR A 272 -19.49 -16.61 31.75
C THR A 272 -19.13 -15.19 31.36
N ARG A 273 -19.36 -14.27 32.30
CA ARG A 273 -18.99 -12.86 32.23
C ARG A 273 -17.62 -12.72 32.90
N PRO A 274 -16.56 -12.31 32.19
CA PRO A 274 -15.39 -11.74 32.84
C PRO A 274 -15.63 -10.27 33.14
N SER A 275 -15.30 -9.91 34.36
CA SER A 275 -15.31 -8.58 34.97
C SER A 275 -14.57 -7.53 34.12
N SER A 276 -15.25 -6.44 33.78
CA SER A 276 -14.68 -5.22 33.20
C SER A 276 -13.84 -4.47 34.24
N GLY A 277 -12.52 -4.51 34.08
CA GLY A 277 -11.58 -3.63 34.76
C GLY A 277 -10.60 -3.07 33.74
N GLY A 278 -10.91 -1.90 33.20
CA GLY A 278 -10.08 -1.15 32.25
C GLY A 278 -10.82 0.11 31.83
N GLY A 279 -10.24 1.28 32.11
CA GLY A 279 -10.93 2.57 32.12
C GLY A 279 -11.61 2.92 30.80
N ALA A 280 -12.93 3.14 30.88
CA ALA A 280 -13.66 3.82 29.82
C ALA A 280 -13.18 5.27 29.75
N ALA A 281 -12.65 5.67 28.59
CA ALA A 281 -12.57 7.08 28.24
C ALA A 281 -13.99 7.65 28.30
N SER A 282 -14.20 8.72 29.08
CA SER A 282 -15.52 9.34 29.21
C SER A 282 -15.99 9.85 27.85
N THR A 283 -17.10 9.32 27.34
CA THR A 283 -17.78 9.78 26.12
C THR A 283 -18.63 11.04 26.35
N GLU A 284 -18.45 11.68 27.50
CA GLU A 284 -19.23 12.84 27.93
C GLU A 284 -18.62 14.12 27.35
N ILE A 285 -19.39 14.80 26.51
CA ILE A 285 -19.03 16.14 25.99
C ILE A 285 -19.09 17.09 27.19
N LYS A 286 -18.00 17.82 27.45
CA LYS A 286 -17.95 18.76 28.58
C LYS A 286 -18.89 19.93 28.35
N GLU A 287 -19.46 20.50 29.40
CA GLU A 287 -20.43 21.61 29.29
C GLU A 287 -19.90 22.82 28.50
N ASP A 288 -18.59 23.10 28.57
CA ASP A 288 -17.92 24.16 27.80
C ASP A 288 -17.72 23.84 26.32
N GLU A 289 -17.91 22.58 25.93
CA GLU A 289 -17.83 22.15 24.54
C GLU A 289 -19.15 22.33 23.79
N TYR A 290 -20.29 22.42 24.51
CA TYR A 290 -21.60 22.69 23.92
C TYR A 290 -21.61 24.07 23.23
N LEU A 291 -22.32 24.13 22.12
CA LEU A 291 -22.57 25.39 21.40
C LEU A 291 -23.87 25.99 21.91
N ASP A 292 -23.85 27.27 22.26
CA ASP A 292 -25.04 27.98 22.77
C ASP A 292 -26.17 28.07 21.72
N ARG A 293 -25.87 27.91 20.43
CA ARG A 293 -26.83 27.95 19.30
C ARG A 293 -26.40 27.03 18.14
N GLN A 294 -27.37 26.54 17.38
CA GLN A 294 -27.15 25.68 16.20
C GLN A 294 -26.62 26.50 15.00
N PHE A 295 -25.61 25.97 14.30
CA PHE A 295 -25.15 26.53 13.04
C PHE A 295 -26.27 26.48 11.99
N ALA A 296 -26.73 27.64 11.51
CA ALA A 296 -27.59 27.71 10.34
C ALA A 296 -26.73 27.50 9.07
N GLY A 297 -27.17 26.63 8.17
CA GLY A 297 -26.50 26.41 6.88
C GLY A 297 -25.59 25.18 6.81
N ILE A 298 -25.87 24.12 7.56
CA ILE A 298 -25.27 22.79 7.34
C ILE A 298 -25.67 22.33 5.93
N ASP A 299 -24.70 22.09 5.06
CA ASP A 299 -24.92 21.70 3.66
C ASP A 299 -24.36 20.30 3.36
N TYR A 300 -23.61 19.68 4.29
CA TYR A 300 -23.23 18.27 4.20
C TYR A 300 -23.23 17.56 5.56
N ALA A 301 -23.48 16.25 5.50
CA ALA A 301 -23.42 15.33 6.61
C ALA A 301 -22.60 14.11 6.20
N GLN A 302 -21.55 13.78 6.95
CA GLN A 302 -20.62 12.70 6.66
C GLN A 302 -20.49 11.78 7.86
N ALA A 303 -20.70 10.48 7.66
CA ALA A 303 -20.36 9.49 8.68
C ALA A 303 -18.85 9.36 8.79
N THR A 304 -18.32 9.45 10.01
CA THR A 304 -16.91 9.26 10.32
C THR A 304 -16.78 8.15 11.36
N VAL A 305 -15.83 7.26 11.13
CA VAL A 305 -15.45 6.22 12.09
C VAL A 305 -14.08 6.55 12.62
N LEU A 306 -14.00 6.73 13.93
CA LEU A 306 -12.75 6.89 14.66
C LEU A 306 -12.47 5.58 15.40
N SER A 307 -11.59 4.77 14.81
CA SER A 307 -11.08 3.54 15.42
C SER A 307 -9.98 3.86 16.43
N GLU A 308 -9.91 3.07 17.50
CA GLU A 308 -8.77 3.13 18.44
C GLU A 308 -7.49 2.60 17.78
N SER A 309 -7.62 1.57 16.93
CA SER A 309 -6.56 1.04 16.07
C SER A 309 -7.15 0.54 14.77
N ASN A 310 -6.49 0.85 13.64
CA ASN A 310 -6.81 0.27 12.34
C ASN A 310 -6.17 -1.11 12.11
N LEU A 311 -5.38 -1.60 13.07
CA LEU A 311 -4.76 -2.91 13.06
C LEU A 311 -5.13 -3.66 14.33
N VAL A 312 -5.83 -4.79 14.19
CA VAL A 312 -6.22 -5.67 15.30
C VAL A 312 -5.84 -7.12 14.99
N THR A 313 -5.43 -7.87 16.02
CA THR A 313 -5.12 -9.29 15.89
C THR A 313 -6.41 -10.09 15.75
N ALA A 314 -6.42 -11.09 14.87
CA ALA A 314 -7.58 -11.97 14.68
C ALA A 314 -8.05 -12.56 16.02
N GLY A 315 -9.33 -12.38 16.32
CA GLY A 315 -9.96 -12.85 17.57
C GLY A 315 -9.97 -11.83 18.73
N LEU A 316 -9.42 -10.63 18.54
CA LEU A 316 -9.56 -9.52 19.49
C LEU A 316 -10.69 -8.57 19.08
N ASP A 317 -11.25 -7.86 20.06
CA ASP A 317 -12.30 -6.88 19.83
C ASP A 317 -11.78 -5.66 19.05
N PHE A 318 -12.55 -5.22 18.06
CA PHE A 318 -12.32 -3.99 17.33
C PHE A 318 -13.19 -2.87 17.93
N ASN A 319 -12.54 -1.89 18.57
CA ASN A 319 -13.22 -0.73 19.14
C ASN A 319 -13.15 0.46 18.18
N ALA A 320 -14.32 1.00 17.84
CA ALA A 320 -14.43 2.23 17.07
C ALA A 320 -15.67 3.03 17.49
N GLN A 321 -15.56 4.35 17.38
CA GLN A 321 -16.68 5.27 17.55
C GLN A 321 -17.14 5.73 16.17
N ALA A 322 -18.42 5.55 15.87
CA ALA A 322 -19.03 6.11 14.67
C ALA A 322 -19.80 7.37 15.05
N PHE A 323 -19.55 8.47 14.35
CA PHE A 323 -20.26 9.72 14.54
C PHE A 323 -20.64 10.36 13.20
N LEU A 324 -21.74 11.11 13.22
CA LEU A 324 -22.16 11.92 12.09
C LEU A 324 -21.50 13.30 12.21
N THR A 325 -20.55 13.57 11.34
CA THR A 325 -19.98 14.92 11.18
C THR A 325 -20.92 15.76 10.33
N LEU A 326 -21.33 16.90 10.85
CA LEU A 326 -22.14 17.88 10.13
C LEU A 326 -21.24 19.07 9.82
N GLY A 327 -21.28 19.56 8.59
CA GLY A 327 -20.43 20.68 8.18
C GLY A 327 -21.11 21.62 7.19
N ASN A 328 -20.45 22.76 6.99
CA ASN A 328 -20.81 23.78 6.02
C ASN A 328 -19.63 23.94 5.06
N SER A 329 -19.81 23.57 3.80
CA SER A 329 -18.76 23.59 2.76
C SER A 329 -18.31 25.00 2.38
N SER A 330 -19.12 26.02 2.69
CA SER A 330 -18.80 27.44 2.50
C SER A 330 -18.03 28.05 3.68
N LEU A 331 -17.81 27.29 4.76
CA LEU A 331 -17.03 27.73 5.91
C LEU A 331 -15.54 27.49 5.64
N GLU A 332 -14.74 28.55 5.75
CA GLU A 332 -13.27 28.50 5.67
C GLU A 332 -12.68 28.74 7.08
N PRO A 333 -12.62 27.71 7.94
CA PRO A 333 -11.96 27.85 9.23
C PRO A 333 -10.45 27.97 9.04
N GLU A 334 -9.79 28.75 9.89
CA GLU A 334 -8.34 28.74 9.98
C GLU A 334 -7.92 27.57 10.86
N ILE A 335 -7.15 26.63 10.30
CA ILE A 335 -6.65 25.47 11.04
C ILE A 335 -5.14 25.56 11.15
N ARG A 336 -4.62 25.31 12.35
CA ARG A 336 -3.19 25.33 12.65
C ARG A 336 -2.74 24.01 13.26
N LEU A 337 -1.65 23.47 12.74
CA LEU A 337 -0.94 22.32 13.28
C LEU A 337 0.31 22.82 14.00
N ASN A 338 0.40 22.56 15.30
CA ASN A 338 1.50 23.04 16.16
C ASN A 338 1.74 24.56 16.00
N GLY A 339 0.66 25.33 15.83
CA GLY A 339 0.69 26.78 15.62
C GLY A 339 0.93 27.24 14.18
N ASN A 340 1.26 26.34 13.24
CA ASN A 340 1.46 26.68 11.83
C ASN A 340 0.17 26.46 11.02
N PRO A 341 -0.27 27.42 10.19
CA PRO A 341 -1.46 27.23 9.37
C PRO A 341 -1.28 26.07 8.39
N ILE A 342 -2.33 25.25 8.26
CA ILE A 342 -2.38 24.12 7.32
C ILE A 342 -3.46 24.34 6.27
N GLU A 343 -3.35 23.62 5.16
CA GLU A 343 -4.33 23.67 4.09
C GLU A 343 -5.68 23.14 4.59
N VAL A 344 -6.73 23.93 4.36
CA VAL A 344 -8.11 23.60 4.71
C VAL A 344 -8.89 23.39 3.43
N VAL A 345 -9.47 22.20 3.28
CA VAL A 345 -10.25 21.79 2.10
C VAL A 345 -11.63 21.36 2.58
N ASN A 346 -12.68 22.03 2.11
CA ASN A 346 -14.08 21.79 2.49
C ASN A 346 -14.29 21.83 4.02
N GLY A 347 -13.72 22.83 4.70
CA GLY A 347 -13.81 22.95 6.16
C GLY A 347 -12.98 21.95 6.96
N ARG A 348 -12.16 21.11 6.30
CA ARG A 348 -11.30 20.09 6.94
C ARG A 348 -9.82 20.41 6.74
N GLY A 349 -9.04 20.38 7.82
CA GLY A 349 -7.58 20.55 7.76
C GLY A 349 -6.91 19.24 7.35
N ILE A 350 -6.07 19.27 6.32
CA ILE A 350 -5.30 18.09 5.92
C ILE A 350 -3.95 18.11 6.64
N VAL A 351 -3.69 17.10 7.48
CA VAL A 351 -2.45 16.96 8.25
C VAL A 351 -1.58 15.87 7.62
N ASN A 352 -0.46 16.26 7.01
CA ASN A 352 0.54 15.33 6.46
C ASN A 352 1.93 15.77 6.89
N PHE A 353 2.64 14.96 7.68
CA PHE A 353 4.04 15.21 8.04
C PHE A 353 4.81 13.90 8.24
N LYS A 354 6.13 13.94 8.01
CA LYS A 354 7.01 12.79 8.28
C LYS A 354 7.16 12.61 9.80
N THR A 355 6.84 11.42 10.29
CA THR A 355 7.05 11.08 11.70
C THR A 355 8.47 10.54 11.89
N SER A 356 9.09 10.88 13.01
CA SER A 356 10.37 10.30 13.42
C SER A 356 10.45 10.29 14.95
N ALA A 357 11.22 9.36 15.50
CA ALA A 357 11.55 9.31 16.91
C ALA A 357 13.04 9.03 17.08
N GLN A 358 13.64 9.65 18.09
CA GLN A 358 15.03 9.43 18.47
C GLN A 358 15.15 8.08 19.19
N PRO A 359 16.32 7.40 19.14
CA PRO A 359 16.52 6.13 19.82
C PRO A 359 16.19 6.15 21.32
N SER A 360 16.34 7.30 21.99
CA SER A 360 16.04 7.48 23.41
C SER A 360 14.55 7.68 23.73
N GLU A 361 13.70 7.86 22.72
CA GLU A 361 12.26 8.11 22.88
C GLU A 361 11.41 6.85 22.77
N TYR A 362 12.00 5.73 22.35
CA TYR A 362 11.32 4.44 22.30
C TYR A 362 11.27 3.81 23.69
N ASP A 363 10.10 3.28 24.04
CA ASP A 363 9.91 2.48 25.25
C ASP A 363 10.54 1.07 25.11
N ALA A 364 10.38 0.25 26.14
CA ALA A 364 10.88 -1.14 26.14
C ALA A 364 10.26 -2.03 25.05
N ASN A 365 9.13 -1.61 24.46
CA ASN A 365 8.45 -2.30 23.36
C ASN A 365 8.84 -1.74 21.99
N GLY A 366 9.77 -0.78 21.93
CA GLY A 366 10.15 -0.13 20.68
C GLY A 366 9.09 0.84 20.16
N ILE A 367 8.24 1.40 21.02
CA ILE A 367 7.18 2.34 20.64
C ILE A 367 7.49 3.72 21.24
N ALA A 368 7.45 4.76 20.41
CA ALA A 368 7.58 6.15 20.84
C ALA A 368 6.23 6.86 20.76
N THR A 369 5.74 7.36 21.88
CA THR A 369 4.53 8.19 21.94
C THR A 369 4.85 9.62 21.51
N LYS A 370 4.06 10.16 20.58
CA LYS A 370 4.21 11.51 20.04
C LYS A 370 2.88 12.25 20.10
N TYR A 371 2.98 13.58 20.01
CA TYR A 371 1.83 14.47 20.12
C TYR A 371 1.89 15.53 19.04
N PHE A 372 0.73 15.96 18.57
CA PHE A 372 0.57 17.22 17.84
C PHE A 372 -0.66 17.96 18.35
N ASP A 373 -0.57 19.28 18.34
CA ASP A 373 -1.66 20.17 18.72
C ASP A 373 -2.36 20.66 17.45
N VAL A 374 -3.68 20.59 17.43
CA VAL A 374 -4.53 21.15 16.38
C VAL A 374 -5.37 22.27 16.98
N GLU A 375 -5.27 23.44 16.39
CA GLU A 375 -6.13 24.58 16.69
C GLU A 375 -7.03 24.86 15.48
N ILE A 376 -8.33 24.96 15.72
CA ILE A 376 -9.35 25.29 14.70
C ILE A 376 -10.03 26.58 15.14
N VAL A 377 -9.95 27.61 14.29
CA VAL A 377 -10.61 28.89 14.49
C VAL A 377 -11.68 29.06 13.42
N ALA A 378 -12.93 29.24 13.83
CA ALA A 378 -14.07 29.41 12.93
C ALA A 378 -14.93 30.59 13.35
N LYS A 379 -15.60 31.25 12.40
CA LYS A 379 -16.60 32.27 12.71
C LYS A 379 -17.90 31.63 13.18
N ASP A 380 -18.51 32.19 14.22
CA ASP A 380 -19.74 31.67 14.83
C ASP A 380 -21.05 32.13 14.16
N GLY A 381 -20.93 32.87 13.04
CA GLY A 381 -22.08 33.45 12.32
C GLY A 381 -22.53 34.82 12.81
N THR A 382 -21.99 35.34 13.92
CA THR A 382 -22.24 36.72 14.42
C THR A 382 -21.14 37.71 14.04
N GLY A 383 -20.04 37.20 13.46
CA GLY A 383 -18.82 37.95 13.19
C GLY A 383 -17.72 37.74 14.24
N SER A 384 -18.01 37.01 15.33
CA SER A 384 -17.03 36.60 16.33
C SER A 384 -16.40 35.25 15.98
N SER A 385 -15.21 34.97 16.53
CA SER A 385 -14.47 33.72 16.29
C SER A 385 -14.55 32.79 17.49
N ILE A 386 -14.79 31.51 17.24
CA ILE A 386 -14.64 30.40 18.19
C ILE A 386 -13.33 29.70 17.89
N THR A 387 -12.55 29.41 18.93
CA THR A 387 -11.31 28.63 18.83
C THR A 387 -11.46 27.33 19.61
N ARG A 388 -11.10 26.21 19.00
CA ARG A 388 -11.03 24.89 19.65
C ARG A 388 -9.65 24.31 19.44
N THR A 389 -9.01 23.92 20.54
CA THR A 389 -7.69 23.30 20.52
C THR A 389 -7.80 21.87 21.05
N THR A 390 -7.19 20.93 20.34
CA THR A 390 -7.08 19.54 20.78
C THR A 390 -5.66 19.04 20.59
N ARG A 391 -5.19 18.23 21.55
CA ARG A 391 -3.92 17.52 21.46
C ARG A 391 -4.21 16.08 21.03
N HIS A 392 -3.65 15.68 19.91
CA HIS A 392 -3.76 14.30 19.44
C HIS A 392 -2.47 13.54 19.76
N GLU A 393 -2.63 12.35 20.34
CA GLU A 393 -1.55 11.40 20.60
C GLU A 393 -1.46 10.39 19.44
N TYR A 394 -0.24 10.07 19.01
CA TYR A 394 0.01 9.02 18.03
C TYR A 394 1.27 8.22 18.37
N LEU A 395 1.32 6.97 17.94
CA LEU A 395 2.41 6.04 18.24
C LEU A 395 3.33 5.86 17.02
N VAL A 396 4.64 5.85 17.26
CA VAL A 396 5.67 5.60 16.25
C VAL A 396 6.43 4.34 16.64
N ALA A 397 6.28 3.27 15.86
CA ALA A 397 7.02 2.03 16.09
C ALA A 397 8.46 2.13 15.56
N GLN A 398 9.40 1.58 16.31
CA GLN A 398 10.78 1.40 15.89
C GLN A 398 10.83 0.32 14.79
N PRO A 399 11.51 0.56 13.66
CA PRO A 399 11.73 -0.48 12.68
C PRO A 399 12.61 -1.57 13.29
N VAL A 400 12.07 -2.79 13.42
CA VAL A 400 12.84 -3.95 13.86
C VAL A 400 13.58 -4.53 12.64
N ILE A 401 14.91 -4.41 12.65
CA ILE A 401 15.78 -5.04 11.66
C ILE A 401 16.44 -6.25 12.33
N ASP A 402 15.87 -7.44 12.12
CA ASP A 402 16.39 -8.69 12.67
C ASP A 402 17.45 -9.29 11.72
N VAL A 403 18.73 -8.99 11.98
CA VAL A 403 19.86 -9.61 11.26
C VAL A 403 20.35 -10.80 12.07
N ARG A 404 19.82 -11.99 11.78
CA ARG A 404 20.30 -13.23 12.40
C ARG A 404 21.47 -13.80 11.63
N SER A 405 22.63 -13.86 12.27
CA SER A 405 23.71 -14.76 11.83
C SER A 405 23.31 -16.19 12.14
N GLN A 406 23.30 -17.05 11.12
CA GLN A 406 22.90 -18.45 11.23
C GLN A 406 23.97 -19.27 11.97
N SER A 407 24.01 -19.17 13.30
CA SER A 407 24.74 -20.09 14.17
C SER A 407 23.74 -20.74 15.14
N VAL A 408 23.56 -22.03 14.92
CA VAL A 408 22.68 -23.03 15.55
C VAL A 408 22.40 -22.79 17.04
N GLU A 409 21.11 -22.68 17.40
CA GLU A 409 20.65 -23.05 18.75
C GLU A 409 20.83 -24.57 18.89
N VAL A 410 21.96 -24.99 19.43
CA VAL A 410 22.13 -26.36 19.91
C VAL A 410 21.56 -26.38 21.33
N LEU A 411 20.33 -26.84 21.48
CA LEU A 411 19.84 -27.32 22.77
C LEU A 411 20.61 -28.61 23.11
N TYR A 412 21.40 -28.56 24.17
CA TYR A 412 22.16 -29.70 24.69
C TYR A 412 21.25 -30.75 25.34
#